data_AF-A0A5P9NJH0-F1
#
_entry.id   AF-A0A5P9NJH0-F1
#
_cell.length_a   1.000
_cell.length_b   1.000
_cell.length_c   1.000
_cell.angle_alpha   90.00
_cell.angle_beta   90.00
_cell.angle_gamma   90.00
#
_symmetry.space_group_name_H-M   'P 1'
#
loop_
_entity.id
_entity.type
_entity.pdbx_description
1 polymer ?
#
loop_
_entity_poly.entity_id
_entity_poly.type
_entity_poly.pdbx_seq_one_letter_code
_entity_poly.pdbx_strand_id
1 'polypeptide(L)'
;MFVPRRQNVHTLPLNCTEITRLIRPAALTLIALSLVACGSNIEDAKIALKESIVIKTDLSVDDLRSYPGGVVCGAFTAYISYHDPRKENAPFIYRDEKIDRDPQPRDWKVFCSEDPAASLAAIAGFGPITRESAEWLKIIADFASIESALEDYYEENHSYPQTEQGLAALKEKPESRMRMPNYREGGYLNPIPTDPWGRPYVYKSTQWGRTKGTVEMISLGRDGEPGGEGLDADVSSELQRYLVHIDRIL
;
A
#
# COMPACT_ATOMS: atom_id res chain seq x y z
N MET A 1 3.19 -63.75 -14.41
CA MET A 1 2.40 -62.81 -13.58
C MET A 1 3.08 -61.45 -13.69
N PHE A 2 2.74 -60.68 -14.73
CA PHE A 2 1.75 -59.60 -14.72
C PHE A 2 2.10 -58.43 -13.77
N VAL A 3 2.66 -57.40 -14.40
CA VAL A 3 2.95 -56.05 -13.90
C VAL A 3 1.62 -55.29 -13.67
N PRO A 4 1.59 -54.30 -12.76
CA PRO A 4 0.97 -53.04 -13.16
C PRO A 4 1.82 -51.80 -12.87
N ARG A 5 1.85 -50.92 -13.88
CA ARG A 5 2.36 -49.54 -13.87
C ARG A 5 1.55 -48.69 -12.89
N ARG A 6 2.21 -47.86 -12.07
CA ARG A 6 1.59 -46.63 -11.53
C ARG A 6 1.69 -45.56 -12.62
N GLN A 7 0.54 -45.08 -13.08
CA GLN A 7 0.44 -43.92 -13.97
C GLN A 7 0.36 -42.63 -13.15
N ASN A 8 1.04 -41.60 -13.65
CA ASN A 8 1.00 -40.22 -13.20
C ASN A 8 -0.44 -39.67 -13.21
N VAL A 9 -0.83 -39.00 -12.13
CA VAL A 9 -2.00 -38.11 -12.14
C VAL A 9 -1.48 -36.70 -12.34
N HIS A 10 -1.58 -36.22 -13.58
CA HIS A 10 -1.48 -34.81 -13.89
C HIS A 10 -2.72 -34.10 -13.31
N THR A 11 -2.52 -33.18 -12.37
CA THR A 11 -3.55 -32.20 -11.99
C THR A 11 -3.57 -31.08 -13.02
N LEU A 12 -4.57 -31.12 -13.90
CA LEU A 12 -4.95 -29.98 -14.75
C LEU A 12 -5.83 -29.00 -13.94
N PRO A 13 -5.76 -27.69 -14.20
CA PRO A 13 -6.54 -26.70 -13.48
C PRO A 13 -8.03 -26.82 -13.84
N LEU A 14 -8.90 -26.78 -12.84
CA LEU A 14 -10.35 -26.83 -13.01
C LEU A 14 -10.83 -25.53 -13.67
N ASN A 15 -11.41 -25.68 -14.85
CA ASN A 15 -12.04 -24.61 -15.61
C ASN A 15 -13.47 -24.37 -15.09
N CYS A 16 -13.87 -23.10 -15.01
CA CYS A 16 -15.09 -22.64 -14.34
C CYS A 16 -16.36 -22.82 -15.21
N THR A 17 -16.61 -24.03 -15.70
CA THR A 17 -17.82 -24.38 -16.47
C THR A 17 -18.09 -25.87 -16.31
N GLU A 18 -18.85 -26.26 -15.28
CA GLU A 18 -19.65 -27.50 -15.17
C GLU A 18 -20.28 -27.55 -13.76
N ILE A 19 -21.21 -26.63 -13.47
CA ILE A 19 -22.13 -26.77 -12.31
C ILE A 19 -23.54 -26.58 -12.84
N THR A 20 -24.04 -27.51 -13.66
CA THR A 20 -25.48 -27.53 -14.00
C THR A 20 -26.00 -28.88 -14.44
N ARG A 21 -25.70 -29.97 -13.71
CA ARG A 21 -26.51 -31.20 -13.79
C ARG A 21 -26.57 -31.90 -12.45
N LEU A 22 -27.50 -31.49 -11.58
CA LEU A 22 -28.16 -32.32 -10.55
C LEU A 22 -29.14 -31.45 -9.75
N ILE A 23 -30.32 -31.17 -10.32
CA ILE A 23 -31.45 -30.61 -9.54
C ILE A 23 -32.70 -31.44 -9.86
N ARG A 24 -33.18 -32.18 -8.85
CA ARG A 24 -34.56 -32.72 -8.77
C ARG A 24 -35.42 -31.68 -8.03
N PRO A 25 -36.72 -31.52 -8.37
CA PRO A 25 -37.51 -30.40 -7.89
C PRO A 25 -38.13 -30.71 -6.53
N ALA A 26 -37.66 -30.07 -5.46
CA ALA A 26 -38.45 -29.81 -4.26
C ALA A 26 -37.74 -28.74 -3.42
N ALA A 27 -38.54 -27.84 -2.86
CA ALA A 27 -38.18 -26.72 -1.98
C ALA A 27 -37.70 -25.44 -2.69
N LEU A 28 -38.65 -24.51 -2.86
CA LEU A 28 -38.40 -23.07 -2.95
C LEU A 28 -37.49 -22.64 -1.79
N THR A 29 -36.22 -22.40 -2.08
CA THR A 29 -35.37 -21.51 -1.29
C THR A 29 -34.89 -20.45 -2.26
N LEU A 30 -35.32 -19.20 -2.06
CA LEU A 30 -34.72 -18.04 -2.71
C LEU A 30 -33.28 -17.93 -2.20
N ILE A 31 -32.36 -18.64 -2.84
CA ILE A 31 -30.94 -18.35 -2.70
C ILE A 31 -30.73 -17.11 -3.56
N ALA A 32 -30.71 -15.94 -2.90
CA ALA A 32 -30.14 -14.74 -3.49
C ALA A 32 -28.67 -15.04 -3.76
N LEU A 33 -28.40 -15.50 -4.99
CA LEU A 33 -27.06 -15.69 -5.51
C LEU A 33 -26.45 -14.30 -5.62
N SER A 34 -25.73 -13.87 -4.59
CA SER A 34 -24.80 -12.75 -4.71
C SER A 34 -23.83 -13.15 -5.81
N LEU A 35 -24.06 -12.62 -7.01
CA LEU A 35 -23.08 -12.62 -8.09
C LEU A 35 -21.87 -11.89 -7.55
N VAL A 36 -20.91 -12.63 -6.99
CA VAL A 36 -19.53 -12.18 -6.92
C VAL A 36 -19.15 -12.00 -8.38
N ALA A 37 -19.25 -10.77 -8.87
CA ALA A 37 -18.74 -10.42 -10.18
C ALA A 37 -17.23 -10.69 -10.13
N CYS A 38 -16.79 -11.82 -10.66
CA CYS A 38 -15.39 -12.04 -10.99
C CYS A 38 -15.06 -11.17 -12.21
N GLY A 39 -15.01 -9.85 -12.01
CA GLY A 39 -14.33 -8.95 -12.92
C GLY A 39 -12.84 -9.28 -12.87
N SER A 40 -12.18 -9.31 -14.02
CA SER A 40 -10.72 -9.32 -14.03
C SER A 40 -10.23 -7.92 -13.63
N ASN A 41 -9.19 -7.83 -12.79
CA ASN A 41 -8.59 -6.55 -12.39
C ASN A 41 -8.29 -5.62 -13.58
N ILE A 42 -7.99 -6.18 -14.76
CA ILE A 42 -7.75 -5.42 -16.00
C ILE A 42 -9.01 -4.67 -16.48
N GLU A 43 -10.19 -5.28 -16.39
CA GLU A 43 -11.44 -4.62 -16.77
C GLU A 43 -11.80 -3.54 -15.75
N ASP A 44 -11.61 -3.80 -14.46
CA ASP A 44 -11.81 -2.79 -13.41
C ASP A 44 -10.87 -1.60 -13.59
N ALA A 45 -9.61 -1.86 -13.95
CA ALA A 45 -8.63 -0.82 -14.27
C ALA A 45 -9.05 0.02 -15.48
N LYS A 46 -9.58 -0.60 -16.56
CA LYS A 46 -10.09 0.13 -17.73
C LYS A 46 -11.29 1.00 -17.36
N ILE A 47 -12.20 0.50 -16.53
CA ILE A 47 -13.37 1.25 -16.06
C ILE A 47 -12.92 2.45 -15.23
N ALA A 48 -12.08 2.21 -14.21
CA ALA A 48 -11.54 3.27 -13.36
C ALA A 48 -10.79 4.35 -14.16
N LEU A 49 -9.99 3.94 -15.15
CA LEU A 49 -9.30 4.86 -16.05
C LEU A 49 -10.28 5.73 -16.84
N LYS A 50 -11.28 5.11 -17.48
CA LYS A 50 -12.28 5.82 -18.26
C LYS A 50 -13.11 6.79 -17.41
N GLU A 51 -13.33 6.47 -16.14
CA GLU A 51 -14.04 7.34 -15.20
C GLU A 51 -13.18 8.50 -14.70
N SER A 52 -11.88 8.30 -14.56
CA SER A 52 -10.93 9.32 -14.11
C SER A 52 -10.58 10.38 -15.18
N ILE A 53 -10.93 10.13 -16.45
CA ILE A 53 -10.63 11.01 -17.57
C ILE A 53 -11.86 11.82 -18.00
N VAL A 54 -11.66 13.12 -18.20
CA VAL A 54 -12.70 14.07 -18.65
C VAL A 54 -13.06 13.84 -20.12
N ILE A 55 -12.07 13.75 -21.01
CA ILE A 55 -12.26 13.60 -22.45
C ILE A 55 -12.09 12.13 -22.85
N LYS A 56 -13.22 11.45 -23.04
CA LYS A 56 -13.25 10.00 -23.33
C LYS A 56 -13.06 9.68 -24.82
N THR A 57 -13.23 10.67 -25.68
CA THR A 57 -13.05 10.54 -27.13
C THR A 57 -11.59 10.20 -27.42
N ASP A 58 -11.34 9.18 -28.23
CA ASP A 58 -10.01 8.68 -28.58
C ASP A 58 -9.14 8.18 -27.41
N LEU A 59 -9.75 7.80 -26.27
CA LEU A 59 -9.03 7.09 -25.22
C LEU A 59 -8.56 5.72 -25.74
N SER A 60 -7.24 5.53 -25.83
CA SER A 60 -6.63 4.21 -26.01
C SER A 60 -5.95 3.77 -24.73
N VAL A 61 -5.96 2.47 -24.47
CA VAL A 61 -5.31 1.85 -23.32
C VAL A 61 -4.47 0.71 -23.86
N ASP A 62 -3.19 0.75 -23.56
CA ASP A 62 -2.16 -0.09 -24.13
C ASP A 62 -1.27 -0.67 -23.02
N ASP A 63 -0.52 -1.73 -23.31
CA ASP A 63 0.46 -2.35 -22.39
C ASP A 63 -0.08 -2.79 -21.01
N LEU A 64 -1.37 -3.14 -20.95
CA LEU A 64 -2.03 -3.64 -19.74
C LEU A 64 -1.42 -4.95 -19.24
N ARG A 65 -0.94 -4.95 -18.00
CA ARG A 65 -0.43 -6.14 -17.30
C ARG A 65 -0.89 -6.17 -15.85
N SER A 66 -1.20 -7.36 -15.37
CA SER A 66 -1.49 -7.61 -13.96
C SER A 66 -0.22 -7.99 -13.21
N TYR A 67 -0.11 -7.52 -11.97
CA TYR A 67 0.98 -7.78 -11.04
C TYR A 67 0.43 -8.28 -9.70
N PRO A 68 1.27 -8.82 -8.80
CA PRO A 68 0.84 -9.30 -7.49
C PRO A 68 -0.02 -8.30 -6.71
N GLY A 69 -0.93 -8.82 -5.88
CA GLY A 69 -1.77 -8.00 -5.01
C GLY A 69 -2.88 -7.20 -5.71
N GLY A 70 -3.29 -7.63 -6.90
CA GLY A 70 -4.39 -7.04 -7.65
C GLY A 70 -4.02 -5.77 -8.44
N VAL A 71 -2.72 -5.49 -8.57
CA VAL A 71 -2.23 -4.32 -9.29
C VAL A 71 -2.38 -4.53 -10.80
N VAL A 72 -2.76 -3.49 -11.51
CA VAL A 72 -2.70 -3.43 -12.98
C VAL A 72 -1.92 -2.20 -13.39
N CYS A 73 -0.90 -2.37 -14.20
CA CYS A 73 -0.19 -1.25 -14.81
C CYS A 73 -0.39 -1.25 -16.33
N GLY A 74 -0.32 -0.07 -16.91
CA GLY A 74 -0.39 0.11 -18.35
C GLY A 74 -0.09 1.54 -18.74
N ALA A 75 -0.34 1.85 -19.99
CA ALA A 75 -0.30 3.20 -20.52
C ALA A 75 -1.66 3.57 -21.11
N PHE A 76 -1.96 4.85 -21.11
CA PHE A 76 -3.11 5.37 -21.81
C PHE A 76 -2.72 6.54 -22.70
N THR A 77 -3.46 6.70 -23.79
CA THR A 77 -3.36 7.87 -24.66
C THR A 77 -4.70 8.59 -24.66
N ALA A 78 -4.72 9.85 -24.23
CA ALA A 78 -5.96 10.65 -24.17
C ALA A 78 -5.70 12.15 -24.39
N TYR A 79 -6.75 12.90 -24.73
CA TYR A 79 -6.68 14.35 -24.72
C TYR A 79 -6.73 14.89 -23.29
N ILE A 80 -5.83 15.82 -23.00
CA ILE A 80 -5.73 16.46 -21.68
C ILE A 80 -6.64 17.69 -21.53
N SER A 81 -6.99 18.33 -22.64
CA SER A 81 -7.78 19.56 -22.66
C SER A 81 -8.53 19.74 -23.97
N TYR A 82 -9.72 20.35 -23.90
CA TYR A 82 -10.45 20.79 -25.09
C TYR A 82 -9.80 21.99 -25.77
N HIS A 83 -9.03 22.78 -25.03
CA HIS A 83 -8.33 23.96 -25.54
C HIS A 83 -6.96 23.64 -26.14
N ASP A 84 -6.40 22.50 -25.77
CA ASP A 84 -5.11 22.00 -26.24
C ASP A 84 -5.26 20.53 -26.61
N PRO A 85 -5.58 20.22 -27.88
CA PRO A 85 -5.91 18.87 -28.33
C PRO A 85 -4.65 18.00 -28.50
N ARG A 86 -3.66 18.17 -27.63
CA ARG A 86 -2.53 17.25 -27.55
C ARG A 86 -2.99 15.97 -26.86
N LYS A 87 -2.70 14.84 -27.50
CA LYS A 87 -2.81 13.54 -26.87
C LYS A 87 -1.57 13.33 -26.02
N GLU A 88 -1.77 13.04 -24.75
CA GLU A 88 -0.71 12.65 -23.85
C GLU A 88 -0.69 11.13 -23.73
N ASN A 89 0.49 10.53 -23.85
CA ASN A 89 0.73 9.14 -23.51
C ASN A 89 1.34 9.12 -22.10
N ALA A 90 0.65 8.50 -21.15
CA ALA A 90 1.05 8.50 -19.76
C ALA A 90 0.88 7.11 -19.13
N PRO A 91 1.77 6.73 -18.19
CA PRO A 91 1.62 5.50 -17.41
C PRO A 91 0.48 5.64 -16.42
N PHE A 92 -0.09 4.52 -16.02
CA PHE A 92 -0.98 4.48 -14.86
C PHE A 92 -0.79 3.19 -14.06
N ILE A 93 -1.16 3.27 -12.79
CA ILE A 93 -1.22 2.14 -11.86
C ILE A 93 -2.62 2.10 -11.27
N TYR A 94 -3.32 1.00 -11.47
CA TYR A 94 -4.56 0.69 -10.79
C TYR A 94 -4.29 -0.26 -9.62
N ARG A 95 -4.75 0.11 -8.43
CA ARG A 95 -4.67 -0.70 -7.20
C ARG A 95 -5.69 -0.20 -6.19
N ASP A 96 -6.17 -1.09 -5.32
CA ASP A 96 -7.06 -0.74 -4.21
C ASP A 96 -8.29 0.08 -4.70
N GLU A 97 -8.86 -0.35 -5.83
CA GLU A 97 -9.99 0.30 -6.52
C GLU A 97 -9.74 1.74 -6.99
N LYS A 98 -8.49 2.21 -6.91
CA LYS A 98 -8.10 3.56 -7.30
C LYS A 98 -7.13 3.50 -8.47
N ILE A 99 -7.18 4.54 -9.28
CA ILE A 99 -6.23 4.75 -10.36
C ILE A 99 -5.32 5.93 -10.08
N ASP A 100 -4.03 5.68 -10.19
CA ASP A 100 -2.97 6.67 -10.21
C ASP A 100 -2.53 6.86 -11.67
N ARG A 101 -2.74 8.07 -12.19
CA ARG A 101 -2.41 8.44 -13.59
C ARG A 101 -1.10 9.20 -13.72
N ASP A 102 -0.43 9.45 -12.60
CA ASP A 102 0.89 10.09 -12.56
C ASP A 102 1.78 9.36 -11.53
N PRO A 103 1.97 8.03 -11.70
CA PRO A 103 2.73 7.24 -10.75
C PRO A 103 4.19 7.70 -10.71
N GLN A 104 4.75 7.81 -9.50
CA GLN A 104 6.15 8.16 -9.35
C GLN A 104 7.05 7.06 -9.93
N PRO A 105 8.30 7.37 -10.37
CA PRO A 105 9.20 6.35 -10.89
C PRO A 105 9.45 5.17 -9.92
N ARG A 106 9.42 5.44 -8.61
CA ARG A 106 9.50 4.40 -7.57
C ARG A 106 8.25 3.53 -7.54
N ASP A 107 7.07 4.13 -7.71
CA ASP A 107 5.79 3.41 -7.76
C ASP A 107 5.77 2.40 -8.88
N TRP A 108 6.20 2.83 -10.07
CA TRP A 108 6.31 1.96 -11.22
C TRP A 108 7.26 0.79 -10.97
N LYS A 109 8.45 1.04 -10.43
CA LYS A 109 9.45 -0.02 -10.17
C LYS A 109 8.99 -1.06 -9.14
N VAL A 110 8.19 -0.64 -8.16
CA VAL A 110 7.73 -1.53 -7.08
C VAL A 110 6.43 -2.22 -7.47
N PHE A 111 5.36 -1.48 -7.78
CA PHE A 111 4.04 -2.07 -8.01
C PHE A 111 3.93 -2.80 -9.36
N CYS A 112 4.67 -2.36 -10.38
CA CYS A 112 4.67 -3.00 -11.71
C CYS A 112 5.83 -4.00 -11.84
N SER A 113 6.02 -4.82 -10.81
CA SER A 113 7.05 -5.87 -10.74
C SER A 113 6.41 -7.23 -10.44
N GLU A 114 6.96 -8.28 -11.04
CA GLU A 114 6.61 -9.68 -10.70
C GLU A 114 7.05 -10.03 -9.27
N ASP A 115 8.05 -9.32 -8.74
CA ASP A 115 8.54 -9.45 -7.37
C ASP A 115 8.67 -8.04 -6.75
N PRO A 116 7.57 -7.47 -6.22
CA PRO A 116 7.59 -6.14 -5.61
C PRO A 116 8.46 -6.10 -4.34
N ALA A 117 8.61 -7.22 -3.62
CA ALA A 117 9.44 -7.29 -2.42
C ALA A 117 10.92 -7.16 -2.77
N ALA A 118 11.40 -7.91 -3.77
CA ALA A 118 12.77 -7.76 -4.28
C ALA A 118 13.00 -6.38 -4.91
N SER A 119 12.03 -5.85 -5.67
CA SER A 119 12.11 -4.49 -6.24
C SER A 119 12.29 -3.42 -5.16
N LEU A 120 11.51 -3.49 -4.07
CA LEU A 120 11.62 -2.52 -2.98
C LEU A 120 12.95 -2.68 -2.23
N ALA A 121 13.34 -3.91 -1.92
CA ALA A 121 14.61 -4.23 -1.27
C ALA A 121 15.81 -3.64 -2.04
N ALA A 122 15.82 -3.80 -3.37
CA ALA A 122 16.87 -3.23 -4.23
C ALA A 122 16.91 -1.69 -4.23
N ILE A 123 15.79 -1.01 -3.95
CA ILE A 123 15.72 0.46 -3.89
C ILE A 123 16.12 0.97 -2.51
N ALA A 124 15.65 0.29 -1.45
CA ALA A 124 15.75 0.77 -0.08
C ALA A 124 16.97 0.21 0.67
N GLY A 125 17.67 -0.78 0.13
CA GLY A 125 18.89 -1.33 0.73
C GLY A 125 18.64 -2.34 1.87
N PHE A 126 17.41 -2.48 2.37
CA PHE A 126 17.05 -3.60 3.22
C PHE A 126 16.87 -4.89 2.39
N GLY A 127 17.20 -6.04 2.98
CA GLY A 127 17.04 -7.34 2.31
C GLY A 127 15.58 -7.66 1.95
N PRO A 128 15.31 -8.65 1.09
CA PRO A 128 13.95 -8.99 0.68
C PRO A 128 13.07 -9.26 1.91
N ILE A 129 11.92 -8.58 1.96
CA ILE A 129 10.95 -8.76 3.03
C ILE A 129 10.22 -10.07 2.78
N THR A 130 10.29 -10.96 3.77
CA THR A 130 9.60 -12.25 3.76
C THR A 130 8.71 -12.36 5.00
N ARG A 131 7.88 -13.41 5.07
CA ARG A 131 7.10 -13.70 6.28
C ARG A 131 7.95 -13.92 7.53
N GLU A 132 9.23 -14.23 7.37
CA GLU A 132 10.16 -14.48 8.49
C GLU A 132 10.87 -13.21 8.95
N SER A 133 10.69 -12.08 8.25
CA SER A 133 11.34 -10.82 8.54
C SER A 133 10.63 -10.05 9.65
N ALA A 134 10.68 -10.58 10.87
CA ALA A 134 9.97 -10.06 12.04
C ALA A 134 10.30 -8.59 12.36
N GLU A 135 11.55 -8.16 12.12
CA GLU A 135 11.99 -6.78 12.33
C GLU A 135 11.23 -5.81 11.42
N TRP A 136 11.12 -6.11 10.13
CA TRP A 136 10.41 -5.27 9.15
C TRP A 136 8.91 -5.23 9.44
N LEU A 137 8.31 -6.40 9.73
CA LEU A 137 6.89 -6.49 10.05
C LEU A 137 6.54 -5.68 11.31
N LYS A 138 7.42 -5.69 12.31
CA LYS A 138 7.26 -4.86 13.49
C LYS A 138 7.31 -3.36 13.15
N ILE A 139 8.28 -2.92 12.34
CA ILE A 139 8.38 -1.51 11.92
C ILE A 139 7.12 -1.05 11.19
N ILE A 140 6.57 -1.88 10.29
CA ILE A 140 5.33 -1.58 9.57
C ILE A 140 4.16 -1.39 10.55
N ALA A 141 4.00 -2.31 11.50
CA ALA A 141 2.93 -2.25 12.50
C ALA A 141 3.08 -1.03 13.42
N ASP A 142 4.31 -0.74 13.87
CA ASP A 142 4.60 0.41 14.72
C ASP A 142 4.30 1.72 13.98
N PHE A 143 4.77 1.87 12.73
CA PHE A 143 4.50 3.05 11.92
C PHE A 143 3.01 3.28 11.73
N ALA A 144 2.23 2.24 11.40
CA ALA A 144 0.78 2.36 11.27
C ALA A 144 0.12 2.84 12.58
N SER A 145 0.55 2.31 13.73
CA SER A 145 0.04 2.74 15.04
C SER A 145 0.41 4.18 15.38
N ILE A 146 1.64 4.60 15.07
CA ILE A 146 2.13 5.95 15.36
C ILE A 146 1.48 6.97 14.42
N GLU A 147 1.36 6.67 13.13
CA GLU A 147 0.65 7.52 12.15
C GLU A 147 -0.80 7.74 12.56
N SER A 148 -1.52 6.68 12.95
CA SER A 148 -2.89 6.82 13.43
C SER A 148 -2.98 7.77 14.63
N ALA A 149 -2.04 7.67 15.58
CA ALA A 149 -2.00 8.56 16.74
C ALA A 149 -1.61 10.01 16.37
N LEU A 150 -0.75 10.19 15.37
CA LEU A 150 -0.37 11.52 14.84
C LEU A 150 -1.55 12.19 14.13
N GLU A 151 -2.37 11.43 13.38
CA GLU A 151 -3.59 11.97 12.78
C GLU A 151 -4.62 12.36 13.85
N ASP A 152 -4.87 11.52 14.85
CA ASP A 152 -5.73 11.88 15.99
C ASP A 152 -5.25 13.17 16.68
N TYR A 153 -3.92 13.28 16.93
CA TYR A 153 -3.31 14.47 17.50
C TYR A 153 -3.57 15.70 16.61
N TYR A 154 -3.42 15.56 15.29
CA TYR A 154 -3.64 16.64 14.33
C TYR A 154 -5.11 17.04 14.24
N GLU A 155 -6.05 16.10 14.28
CA GLU A 155 -7.49 16.38 14.23
C GLU A 155 -7.93 17.23 15.43
N GLU A 156 -7.43 16.92 16.62
CA GLU A 156 -7.79 17.62 17.85
C GLU A 156 -7.03 18.95 18.05
N ASN A 157 -5.77 19.03 17.63
CA ASN A 157 -4.89 20.16 17.90
C ASN A 157 -4.55 21.02 16.68
N HIS A 158 -4.94 20.59 15.48
CA HIS A 158 -4.64 21.23 14.19
C HIS A 158 -3.15 21.50 13.94
N SER A 159 -2.30 20.68 14.55
CA SER A 159 -0.85 20.71 14.39
C SER A 159 -0.32 19.32 14.67
N TYR A 160 0.77 18.92 14.02
CA TYR A 160 1.56 17.79 14.48
C TYR A 160 2.52 18.23 15.59
N PRO A 161 3.05 17.30 16.41
CA PRO A 161 4.17 17.59 17.30
C PRO A 161 5.34 18.20 16.53
N GLN A 162 6.04 19.14 17.14
CA GLN A 162 7.28 19.67 16.57
C GLN A 162 8.36 18.59 16.59
N THR A 163 9.34 18.68 15.68
CA THR A 163 10.46 17.73 15.62
C THR A 163 11.19 17.62 16.96
N GLU A 164 11.34 18.73 17.68
CA GLU A 164 11.98 18.80 19.00
C GLU A 164 11.14 18.15 20.12
N GLN A 165 9.82 18.14 19.96
CA GLN A 165 8.91 17.48 20.91
C GLN A 165 8.89 15.96 20.69
N GLY A 166 9.05 15.54 19.42
CA GLY A 166 9.11 14.15 19.02
C GLY A 166 7.84 13.35 19.34
N LEU A 167 7.96 12.03 19.32
CA LEU A 167 6.86 11.11 19.60
C LEU A 167 6.43 11.09 21.08
N ALA A 168 7.24 11.65 21.98
CA ALA A 168 6.86 11.78 23.39
C ALA A 168 5.59 12.64 23.58
N ALA A 169 5.35 13.59 22.67
CA ALA A 169 4.14 14.41 22.63
C ALA A 169 2.85 13.61 22.38
N LEU A 170 2.95 12.37 21.88
CA LEU A 170 1.79 11.48 21.74
C LEU A 170 1.44 10.81 23.07
N LYS A 171 2.38 10.70 24.01
CA LYS A 171 2.12 10.10 25.32
C LYS A 171 1.70 11.15 26.33
N GLU A 172 2.43 12.26 26.39
CA GLU A 172 2.28 13.30 27.41
C GLU A 172 2.26 14.68 26.76
N LYS A 173 1.43 15.57 27.29
CA LYS A 173 1.25 16.91 26.74
C LYS A 173 2.56 17.69 26.79
N PRO A 174 3.12 18.13 25.64
CA PRO A 174 4.40 18.82 25.66
C PRO A 174 4.27 20.23 26.22
N GLU A 175 5.33 20.72 26.87
CA GLU A 175 5.43 22.14 27.17
C GLU A 175 5.66 22.91 25.87
N SER A 176 4.63 23.60 25.38
CA SER A 176 4.69 24.30 24.11
C SER A 176 4.04 25.68 24.16
N ARG A 177 4.60 26.59 23.36
CA ARG A 177 3.93 27.86 23.04
C ARG A 177 2.83 27.67 21.99
N MET A 178 2.80 26.54 21.28
CA MET A 178 1.71 26.21 20.36
C MET A 178 0.43 25.91 21.14
N ARG A 179 -0.68 26.41 20.61
CA ARG A 179 -2.00 26.18 21.18
C ARG A 179 -2.42 24.73 20.86
N MET A 180 -2.56 23.92 21.91
CA MET A 180 -3.15 22.58 21.85
C MET A 180 -4.51 22.63 22.56
N PRO A 181 -5.56 23.09 21.87
CA PRO A 181 -6.85 23.41 22.50
C PRO A 181 -7.54 22.17 23.08
N ASN A 182 -7.37 21.01 22.45
CA ASN A 182 -8.13 19.80 22.77
C ASN A 182 -7.22 18.60 23.04
N TYR A 183 -6.01 18.79 23.58
CA TYR A 183 -5.12 17.68 23.90
C TYR A 183 -5.83 16.63 24.78
N ARG A 184 -5.93 15.38 24.29
CA ARG A 184 -6.63 14.27 24.94
C ARG A 184 -6.02 13.92 26.30
N GLU A 185 -6.87 13.80 27.33
CA GLU A 185 -6.42 13.28 28.63
C GLU A 185 -5.92 11.83 28.46
N GLY A 186 -4.72 11.54 28.99
CA GLY A 186 -4.06 10.24 28.81
C GLY A 186 -3.23 10.09 27.53
N GLY A 187 -3.23 11.09 26.64
CA GLY A 187 -2.47 11.08 25.39
C GLY A 187 -3.13 10.32 24.24
N TYR A 188 -2.38 10.19 23.17
CA TYR A 188 -2.76 9.58 21.89
C TYR A 188 -2.17 8.18 21.70
N LEU A 189 -0.99 7.90 22.28
CA LEU A 189 -0.32 6.61 22.20
C LEU A 189 0.53 6.33 23.45
N ASN A 190 0.28 5.19 24.11
CA ASN A 190 1.04 4.76 25.29
C ASN A 190 0.99 3.22 25.47
N PRO A 191 2.13 2.50 25.48
CA PRO A 191 3.50 3.02 25.32
C PRO A 191 3.79 3.47 23.88
N ILE A 192 4.78 4.35 23.72
CA ILE A 192 5.36 4.67 22.41
C ILE A 192 6.20 3.46 21.97
N PRO A 193 5.93 2.84 20.80
CA PRO A 193 6.74 1.76 20.29
C PRO A 193 8.18 2.21 20.03
N THR A 194 9.13 1.33 20.33
CA THR A 194 10.52 1.40 19.87
C THR A 194 10.70 0.46 18.69
N ASP A 195 11.71 0.72 17.87
CA ASP A 195 12.10 -0.16 16.77
C ASP A 195 12.53 -1.57 17.24
N PRO A 196 12.74 -2.54 16.32
CA PRO A 196 13.11 -3.91 16.66
C PRO A 196 14.40 -4.05 17.48
N TRP A 197 15.27 -3.04 17.44
CA TRP A 197 16.55 -3.00 18.15
C TRP A 197 16.47 -2.20 19.45
N GLY A 198 15.26 -1.82 19.87
CA GLY A 198 15.00 -1.14 21.13
C GLY A 198 15.30 0.36 21.10
N ARG A 199 15.44 0.96 19.91
CA ARG A 199 15.70 2.39 19.77
C ARG A 199 14.40 3.17 19.51
N PRO A 200 14.31 4.42 19.98
CA PRO A 200 13.22 5.29 19.59
C PRO A 200 13.28 5.58 18.08
N TYR A 201 12.12 5.60 17.43
CA TYR A 201 12.02 6.08 16.05
C TYR A 201 12.41 7.56 15.97
N VAL A 202 13.19 7.90 14.93
CA VAL A 202 13.47 9.30 14.58
C VAL A 202 12.20 9.88 14.00
N TYR A 203 11.76 11.02 14.52
CA TYR A 203 10.56 11.73 14.05
C TYR A 203 10.95 13.06 13.44
N LYS A 204 10.36 13.39 12.29
CA LYS A 204 10.49 14.69 11.63
C LYS A 204 9.12 15.21 11.23
N SER A 205 8.88 16.49 11.45
CA SER A 205 7.70 17.20 10.97
C SER A 205 8.13 18.35 10.05
N THR A 206 7.47 18.48 8.91
CA THR A 206 7.68 19.59 7.97
C THR A 206 6.63 20.69 8.13
N GLN A 207 5.75 20.60 9.13
CA GLN A 207 4.69 21.58 9.35
C GLN A 207 5.28 22.98 9.62
N TRP A 208 4.81 23.95 8.84
CA TRP A 208 5.19 25.36 8.99
C TRP A 208 3.95 26.24 9.18
N GLY A 209 3.90 26.96 10.31
CA GLY A 209 2.79 27.83 10.65
C GLY A 209 1.46 27.07 10.74
N ARG A 210 0.48 27.49 9.93
CA ARG A 210 -0.88 26.91 9.90
C ARG A 210 -1.10 25.92 8.75
N THR A 211 -0.10 25.70 7.90
CA THR A 211 -0.20 24.79 6.77
C THR A 211 0.08 23.37 7.26
N LYS A 212 -0.83 22.42 6.98
CA LYS A 212 -0.59 21.00 7.29
C LYS A 212 0.70 20.56 6.59
N GLY A 213 1.68 20.11 7.35
CA GLY A 213 2.89 19.51 6.82
C GLY A 213 2.75 18.01 6.66
N THR A 214 3.86 17.37 6.34
CA THR A 214 4.02 15.92 6.45
C THR A 214 4.80 15.56 7.70
N VAL A 215 4.65 14.32 8.13
CA VAL A 215 5.46 13.70 9.18
C VAL A 215 6.19 12.52 8.60
N GLU A 216 7.40 12.28 9.08
CA GLU A 216 8.24 11.16 8.70
C GLU A 216 8.76 10.48 9.96
N MET A 217 8.73 9.15 9.97
CA MET A 217 9.36 8.33 11.00
C MET A 217 10.44 7.47 10.36
N ILE A 218 11.59 7.32 11.03
CA ILE A 218 12.73 6.56 10.51
C ILE A 218 13.27 5.65 11.61
N SER A 219 13.49 4.38 11.30
CA SER A 219 14.40 3.50 12.07
C SER A 219 15.75 3.49 11.38
N LEU A 220 16.81 3.67 12.16
CA LEU A 220 18.22 3.72 11.70
C LEU A 220 18.85 2.32 11.63
N GLY A 221 18.03 1.29 11.43
CA GLY A 221 18.52 -0.08 11.42
C GLY A 221 19.13 -0.56 12.74
N ARG A 222 19.75 -1.74 12.67
CA ARG A 222 20.45 -2.40 13.77
C ARG A 222 21.70 -1.66 14.21
N ASP A 223 22.42 -1.00 13.32
CA ASP A 223 23.64 -0.25 13.68
C ASP A 223 23.32 1.10 14.35
N GLY A 224 22.19 1.72 13.99
CA GLY A 224 21.70 2.95 14.61
C GLY A 224 22.30 4.20 14.00
N GLU A 225 22.89 4.06 12.83
CA GLU A 225 23.56 5.11 12.09
C GLU A 225 22.84 5.31 10.75
N PRO A 226 22.80 6.53 10.20
CA PRO A 226 22.19 6.76 8.90
C PRO A 226 22.84 5.93 7.79
N GLY A 227 22.02 5.36 6.92
CA GLY A 227 22.44 4.55 5.79
C GLY A 227 22.33 3.05 6.08
N GLY A 228 23.42 2.32 5.85
CA GLY A 228 23.48 0.87 6.03
C GLY A 228 22.78 0.03 4.94
N GLU A 229 22.92 -1.29 5.06
CA GLU A 229 22.30 -2.29 4.18
C GLU A 229 21.78 -3.47 5.02
N GLY A 230 20.83 -4.23 4.47
CA GLY A 230 20.25 -5.38 5.16
C GLY A 230 19.54 -4.94 6.44
N LEU A 231 19.90 -5.52 7.58
CA LEU A 231 19.34 -5.14 8.89
C LEU A 231 19.86 -3.80 9.40
N ASP A 232 20.93 -3.27 8.81
CA ASP A 232 21.48 -1.96 9.16
C ASP A 232 20.86 -0.84 8.31
N ALA A 233 20.01 -1.18 7.33
CA ALA A 233 19.40 -0.19 6.44
C ALA A 233 18.35 0.67 7.15
N ASP A 234 18.35 1.98 6.84
CA ASP A 234 17.30 2.91 7.22
C ASP A 234 15.93 2.50 6.65
N VAL A 235 14.89 2.56 7.48
CA VAL A 235 13.49 2.38 7.05
C VAL A 235 12.68 3.60 7.41
N SER A 236 12.17 4.29 6.40
CA SER A 236 11.30 5.47 6.53
C SER A 236 9.83 5.12 6.30
N SER A 237 8.93 5.82 7.01
CA SER A 237 7.48 5.72 6.80
C SER A 237 7.04 6.15 5.39
N GLU A 238 7.88 6.87 4.64
CA GLU A 238 7.64 7.12 3.20
C GLU A 238 7.53 5.83 2.38
N LEU A 239 8.14 4.73 2.84
CA LEU A 239 8.08 3.43 2.18
C LEU A 239 6.81 2.63 2.54
N GLN A 240 6.01 3.09 3.50
CA GLN A 240 4.90 2.34 4.07
C GLN A 240 3.85 1.93 3.02
N ARG A 241 3.60 2.77 2.01
CA ARG A 241 2.70 2.41 0.88
C ARG A 241 3.13 1.14 0.14
N TYR A 242 4.43 0.87 0.08
CA TYR A 242 4.98 -0.32 -0.56
C TYR A 242 5.04 -1.49 0.42
N LEU A 243 5.48 -1.22 1.64
CA LEU A 243 5.60 -2.22 2.70
C LEU A 243 4.25 -2.87 3.01
N VAL A 244 3.18 -2.08 3.15
CA VAL A 244 1.82 -2.57 3.38
C VAL A 244 1.31 -3.40 2.20
N HIS A 245 1.64 -3.01 0.97
CA HIS A 245 1.28 -3.79 -0.21
C HIS A 245 2.00 -5.14 -0.22
N ILE A 246 3.30 -5.17 0.10
CA ILE A 246 4.10 -6.38 0.19
C ILE A 246 3.59 -7.29 1.31
N ASP A 247 3.32 -6.76 2.50
CA ASP A 247 2.76 -7.51 3.62
C ASP A 247 1.45 -8.22 3.25
N ARG A 248 0.56 -7.55 2.50
CA ARG A 248 -0.71 -8.14 2.04
C ARG A 248 -0.54 -9.32 1.09
N ILE A 249 0.51 -9.32 0.26
CA ILE A 249 0.72 -10.36 -0.76
C ILE A 249 1.62 -11.49 -0.30
N LEU A 250 2.37 -11.27 0.79
CA LEU A 250 3.25 -12.29 1.36
C LEU A 250 2.43 -13.48 1.79
#